data_AF-A0A7W2SEE9-F1
#
_entry.id   AF-A0A7W2SEE9-F1
#
_cell.length_a   1.000
_cell.length_b   1.000
_cell.length_c   1.000
_cell.angle_alpha   90.00
_cell.angle_beta   90.00
_cell.angle_gamma   90.00
#
_symmetry.space_group_name_H-M   'P 1'
#
loop_
_entity.id
_entity.type
_entity.pdbx_description
1 polymer ?
#
loop_
_entity_poly.entity_id
_entity_poly.type
_entity_poly.pdbx_seq_one_letter_code
_entity_poly.pdbx_strand_id
1 'polypeptide(L)' 'MEWLNALLRPEILALLIAIVAVFLVATHKANHRHQERIKNIKNDFSPD' A
#
# COMPACT_ATOMS: atom_id res chain seq x y z
N MET A 1 -15.42 25.33 3.76
CA MET A 1 -15.96 23.96 3.53
C MET A 1 -16.18 23.65 2.06
N GLU A 2 -16.16 24.62 1.15
CA GLU A 2 -16.28 24.38 -0.30
C GLU A 2 -15.19 23.46 -0.86
N TRP A 3 -13.97 23.54 -0.32
CA TRP A 3 -12.87 22.65 -0.67
C TRP A 3 -13.19 21.17 -0.38
N LEU A 4 -13.95 20.89 0.68
CA LEU A 4 -14.35 19.53 1.05
C LEU A 4 -15.41 19.01 0.06
N ASN A 5 -16.40 19.85 -0.28
CA ASN A 5 -17.41 19.52 -1.29
C ASN A 5 -16.80 19.28 -2.69
N ALA A 6 -15.73 19.99 -3.03
CA ALA A 6 -14.99 19.72 -4.26
C ALA A 6 -14.34 18.33 -4.22
N LEU A 7 -13.75 17.95 -3.08
CA LEU A 7 -13.14 16.63 -2.86
C LEU A 7 -14.15 15.48 -2.87
N LEU A 8 -15.37 15.74 -2.42
CA LEU A 8 -16.50 14.80 -2.42
C LEU A 8 -17.18 14.66 -3.80
N ARG A 9 -16.72 15.37 -4.82
CA ARG A 9 -17.21 15.17 -6.18
C ARG A 9 -16.84 13.75 -6.66
N PRO A 10 -17.78 13.02 -7.28
CA PRO A 10 -17.57 11.64 -7.69
C PRO A 10 -16.39 11.48 -8.65
N GLU A 11 -16.15 12.49 -9.50
CA GLU A 11 -15.03 12.53 -10.45
C GLU A 11 -13.67 12.56 -9.73
N ILE A 12 -13.56 13.38 -8.69
CA ILE A 12 -12.34 13.53 -7.90
C ILE A 12 -12.12 12.31 -7.01
N LEU A 13 -13.19 11.76 -6.42
CA LEU A 13 -13.13 10.50 -5.67
C LEU A 13 -12.66 9.33 -6.53
N ALA A 14 -13.19 9.20 -7.75
CA ALA A 14 -12.80 8.12 -8.65
C ALA A 14 -11.29 8.16 -8.98
N LEU A 15 -10.75 9.37 -9.23
CA LEU A 15 -9.32 9.57 -9.44
C LEU A 15 -8.50 9.25 -8.17
N LEU A 16 -8.93 9.72 -7.00
CA LEU A 16 -8.27 9.44 -5.73
C LEU A 16 -8.22 7.94 -5.41
N ILE A 17 -9.33 7.23 -5.61
CA ILE A 17 -9.41 5.79 -5.40
C ILE A 17 -8.42 5.06 -6.33
N ALA A 18 -8.36 5.44 -7.61
CA ALA A 18 -7.44 4.82 -8.56
C ALA A 18 -5.96 5.01 -8.15
N ILE A 19 -5.58 6.22 -7.75
CA ILE A 19 -4.21 6.52 -7.28
C ILE A 19 -3.88 5.70 -6.04
N VAL A 20 -4.79 5.69 -5.06
CA VAL A 20 -4.61 4.97 -3.80
C VAL A 20 -4.53 3.45 -4.03
N ALA A 21 -5.34 2.90 -4.95
CA ALA A 21 -5.31 1.49 -5.29
C ALA A 21 -3.95 1.04 -5.86
N VAL A 22 -3.37 1.80 -6.79
CA VAL A 22 -2.04 1.51 -7.35
C VAL A 22 -0.98 1.55 -6.25
N PHE A 23 -1.03 2.55 -5.38
CA PHE A 23 -0.09 2.70 -4.27
C PHE A 23 -0.21 1.55 -3.25
N LEU A 24 -1.43 1.11 -2.93
CA LEU A 24 -1.68 -0.02 -2.05
C LEU A 24 -1.09 -1.32 -2.60
N VAL A 25 -1.29 -1.62 -3.88
CA VAL A 25 -0.75 -2.84 -4.50
C VAL A 25 0.79 -2.81 -4.49
N ALA A 26 1.39 -1.67 -4.86
CA ALA A 26 2.84 -1.50 -4.85
C ALA A 26 3.42 -1.66 -3.43
N THR A 27 2.81 -0.99 -2.45
CA THR A 27 3.24 -1.04 -1.04
C THR A 27 3.07 -2.43 -0.46
N HIS A 28 1.94 -3.10 -0.74
CA HIS A 28 1.69 -4.47 -0.28
C HIS A 28 2.73 -5.44 -0.82
N LYS A 29 3.06 -5.35 -2.12
CA LYS A 29 4.10 -6.18 -2.74
C LYS A 29 5.49 -5.92 -2.15
N ALA A 30 5.84 -4.65 -1.94
CA ALA A 30 7.12 -4.28 -1.32
C ALA A 30 7.22 -4.77 0.12
N ASN A 31 6.16 -4.59 0.91
CA ASN A 31 6.09 -5.04 2.29
C ASN A 31 6.16 -6.57 2.38
N HIS A 32 5.45 -7.29 1.51
CA HIS A 32 5.50 -8.75 1.46
C HIS A 32 6.92 -9.26 1.20
N ARG A 33 7.62 -8.73 0.19
CA ARG A 33 9.02 -9.06 -0.10
C ARG A 33 9.96 -8.74 1.07
N HIS A 34 9.70 -7.63 1.77
CA HIS A 34 10.50 -7.27 2.94
C HIS A 34 10.31 -8.27 4.08
N GLN A 35 9.07 -8.69 4.34
CA GLN A 35 8.75 -9.71 5.34
C GLN A 35 9.37 -11.07 4.98
N GLU A 36 9.36 -11.47 3.71
CA GLU A 36 10.05 -12.69 3.24
C GLU A 36 11.56 -12.65 3.50
N ARG A 37 12.21 -11.51 3.25
CA ARG A 37 13.63 -11.34 3.57
C ARG A 37 13.91 -11.43 5.07
N ILE A 38 13.07 -10.80 5.90
CA ILE A 38 13.18 -10.92 7.36
C ILE A 38 13.02 -12.37 7.81
N LYS A 39 12.04 -13.10 7.25
CA LYS A 39 11.86 -14.52 7.53
C LYS A 39 13.07 -15.36 7.16
N ASN A 40 13.65 -15.14 5.98
CA ASN A 40 14.84 -15.87 5.54
C ASN A 40 16.05 -15.57 6.44
N ILE A 41 16.26 -14.32 6.82
CA ILE A 41 17.32 -13.95 7.78
C ILE A 41 17.08 -14.61 9.14
N LYS A 42 15.83 -14.62 9.63
CA LYS A 42 15.49 -15.27 10.90
C LYS A 42 15.72 -16.78 10.85
N ASN A 43 15.44 -17.42 9.72
CA ASN A 43 15.64 -18.85 9.53
C ASN A 43 17.13 -19.22 9.43
N ASP A 44 17.95 -18.37 8.81
CA ASP A 44 19.42 -18.54 8.78
C ASP A 44 20.06 -18.42 10.18
N PHE A 45 19.47 -17.61 11.07
CA PHE A 45 19.98 -17.40 12.44
C PHE A 45 19.51 -18.44 13.46
N SER A 46 18.48 -19.23 13.14
CA SER A 46 18.01 -20.33 13.96
C SER A 46 17.57 -21.46 13.03
N PRO A 47 18.53 -22.18 12.44
CA PRO A 47 18.22 -23.41 11.75
C PRO A 47 17.79 -24.42 12.82
N ASP A 48 16.56 -24.91 12.75
CA ASP A 48 16.22 -26.20 13.35
C ASP A 48 17.07 -27.31 12.69
#